data_AF-A0AAI9XIB5-F1
#
_entry.id   AF-A0AAI9XIB5-F1
#
_cell.length_a   1.000
_cell.length_b   1.000
_cell.length_c   1.000
_cell.angle_alpha   90.00
_cell.angle_beta   90.00
_cell.angle_gamma   90.00
#
_symmetry.space_group_name_H-M   'P 1'
#
loop_
_entity.id
_entity.type
_entity.pdbx_description
1 polymer ?
#
loop_
_entity_poly.entity_id
_entity_poly.type
_entity_poly.pdbx_seq_one_letter_code
_entity_poly.pdbx_strand_id
1 'polypeptide(L)'
;MARRQHLTLMVLLAVVAFFSISYLFSSGTSEPSSPAPPAAAVPLKGDSVSSSGDTPDLGHISSSILSGESIAPKLENATAKAELGRASWKLFHTMMARFPEKPTPDDSLALKTYIQLFARLYPCGDCASHFRKLLAKYPPQTSSRNAAAGWACFVHNEVNTRLKKELFDCNKIGDFYDCGCGDEDKKKTEGGGDKPSAELAKDG
;
A
#
# COMPACT_ATOMS: atom_id res chain seq x y z
N MET A 1 -46.54 22.89 -32.95
CA MET A 1 -46.96 22.24 -31.67
C MET A 1 -46.37 20.83 -31.48
N ALA A 2 -46.23 20.01 -32.53
CA ALA A 2 -45.68 18.64 -32.44
C ALA A 2 -44.27 18.54 -31.79
N ARG A 3 -43.32 19.44 -32.10
CA ARG A 3 -41.94 19.37 -31.58
C ARG A 3 -41.84 19.51 -30.05
N ARG A 4 -42.76 20.24 -29.41
CA ARG A 4 -42.82 20.36 -27.94
C ARG A 4 -43.41 19.10 -27.30
N GLN A 5 -44.39 18.47 -27.94
CA GLN A 5 -45.00 17.20 -27.48
C GLN A 5 -44.03 16.02 -27.57
N HIS A 6 -43.18 15.97 -28.61
CA HIS A 6 -42.13 14.94 -28.71
C HIS A 6 -41.06 15.10 -27.63
N LEU A 7 -40.68 16.34 -27.29
CA LEU A 7 -39.71 16.59 -26.21
C LEU A 7 -40.26 16.19 -24.84
N THR A 8 -41.50 16.52 -24.52
CA THR A 8 -42.12 16.09 -23.25
C THR A 8 -42.28 14.57 -23.16
N LEU A 9 -42.64 13.90 -24.26
CA LEU A 9 -42.72 12.44 -24.30
C LEU A 9 -41.35 11.78 -24.10
N MET A 10 -40.30 12.29 -24.74
CA MET A 10 -38.93 11.76 -24.58
C MET A 10 -38.41 11.94 -23.16
N VAL A 11 -38.68 13.10 -22.53
CA VAL A 11 -38.30 13.34 -21.13
C VAL A 11 -39.05 12.41 -20.19
N LEU A 12 -40.36 12.20 -20.38
CA LEU A 12 -41.14 11.25 -19.58
C LEU A 12 -40.60 9.82 -19.69
N LEU A 13 -40.28 9.36 -20.90
CA LEU A 13 -39.73 8.03 -21.11
C LEU A 13 -38.36 7.87 -20.44
N ALA A 14 -37.50 8.88 -20.50
CA ALA A 14 -36.19 8.86 -19.85
C ALA A 14 -36.31 8.81 -18.31
N VAL A 15 -37.26 9.56 -17.73
CA VAL A 15 -37.52 9.57 -16.29
C VAL A 15 -38.05 8.21 -15.82
N VAL A 16 -39.00 7.62 -16.54
CA VAL A 16 -39.53 6.28 -16.22
C VAL A 16 -38.43 5.23 -16.29
N ALA A 17 -37.60 5.25 -17.33
CA ALA A 17 -36.47 4.32 -17.47
C ALA A 17 -35.48 4.46 -16.31
N PHE A 18 -35.15 5.70 -15.90
CA PHE A 18 -34.24 5.96 -14.77
C PHE A 18 -34.77 5.38 -13.45
N PHE A 19 -36.06 5.57 -13.17
CA PHE A 19 -36.67 5.02 -11.94
C PHE A 19 -36.81 3.50 -11.98
N SER A 20 -37.15 2.90 -13.13
CA SER A 20 -37.19 1.44 -13.27
C SER A 20 -35.81 0.80 -13.08
N ILE A 21 -34.76 1.40 -13.65
CA ILE A 21 -33.38 0.94 -13.49
C ILE A 21 -32.96 1.05 -12.01
N SER A 22 -33.25 2.18 -11.36
CA SER A 22 -32.95 2.39 -9.94
C SER A 22 -33.63 1.35 -9.04
N TYR A 23 -34.89 1.01 -9.33
CA TYR A 23 -35.63 0.00 -8.57
C TYR A 23 -34.99 -1.40 -8.68
N LEU A 24 -34.56 -1.81 -9.89
CA LEU A 24 -33.89 -3.09 -10.10
C LEU A 24 -32.56 -3.19 -9.34
N PHE A 25 -31.80 -2.09 -9.27
CA PHE A 25 -30.53 -2.06 -8.54
C PHE A 25 -30.70 -1.95 -7.01
N SER A 26 -31.81 -1.40 -6.51
CA SER A 26 -32.10 -1.34 -5.07
C SER A 26 -32.67 -2.63 -4.47
N SER A 27 -33.24 -3.54 -5.28
CA SER A 27 -33.76 -4.83 -4.80
C SER A 27 -32.69 -5.92 -4.57
N GLY A 28 -31.40 -5.61 -4.72
CA GLY A 28 -30.30 -6.58 -4.78
C GLY A 28 -29.53 -6.86 -3.48
N THR A 29 -30.05 -6.55 -2.29
CA THR A 29 -29.37 -6.89 -1.02
C THR A 29 -30.30 -7.65 -0.08
N SER A 30 -30.29 -8.97 -0.18
CA SER A 30 -30.77 -9.86 0.88
C SER A 30 -29.70 -9.95 1.98
N GLU A 31 -29.97 -9.36 3.15
CA GLU A 31 -29.18 -9.58 4.37
C GLU A 31 -29.29 -11.05 4.81
N PRO A 32 -28.20 -11.69 5.26
CA PRO A 32 -28.28 -12.99 5.92
C PRO A 32 -28.76 -12.82 7.37
N SER A 33 -29.82 -13.54 7.70
CA SER A 33 -30.40 -13.68 9.04
C SER A 33 -29.39 -14.23 10.06
N SER A 34 -29.21 -13.52 11.18
CA SER A 34 -28.49 -14.01 12.36
C SER A 34 -29.34 -15.06 13.12
N PRO A 35 -28.78 -16.20 13.56
CA PRO A 35 -29.48 -17.10 14.47
C PRO A 35 -29.27 -16.69 15.95
N ALA A 36 -30.33 -16.80 16.73
CA ALA A 36 -30.38 -16.57 18.18
C ALA A 36 -29.53 -17.59 18.99
N PRO A 37 -29.11 -17.27 20.23
CA PRO A 37 -28.27 -18.16 21.02
C PRO A 37 -29.13 -19.17 21.80
N PRO A 38 -28.67 -20.43 22.02
CA PRO A 38 -29.28 -21.28 23.02
C PRO A 38 -28.68 -21.03 24.40
N ALA A 39 -29.55 -21.06 25.40
CA ALA A 39 -29.25 -20.88 26.81
C ALA A 39 -28.50 -22.06 27.44
N ALA A 40 -27.82 -21.73 28.54
CA ALA A 40 -26.91 -22.49 29.39
C ALA A 40 -27.24 -23.96 29.72
N ALA A 41 -26.18 -24.78 29.83
CA ALA A 41 -26.08 -25.91 30.76
C ALA A 41 -24.61 -26.18 31.20
N VAL A 42 -24.29 -25.72 32.42
CA VAL A 42 -23.53 -26.34 33.56
C VAL A 42 -22.16 -27.05 33.31
N PRO A 43 -21.14 -26.86 34.18
CA PRO A 43 -19.74 -27.15 33.88
C PRO A 43 -19.32 -28.58 34.21
N LEU A 44 -18.41 -29.13 33.39
CA LEU A 44 -17.62 -30.31 33.72
C LEU A 44 -16.12 -29.99 33.73
N LYS A 45 -15.47 -30.67 34.65
CA LYS A 45 -14.21 -30.36 35.30
C LYS A 45 -13.08 -31.10 34.60
N GLY A 46 -11.99 -30.38 34.34
CA GLY A 46 -10.67 -30.94 34.06
C GLY A 46 -10.47 -31.37 32.60
N ASP A 47 -9.85 -30.49 31.82
CA ASP A 47 -8.52 -30.76 31.28
C ASP A 47 -7.89 -29.42 30.89
N SER A 48 -6.67 -29.20 31.35
CA SER A 48 -5.85 -28.05 31.02
C SER A 48 -5.49 -28.06 29.54
N VAL A 49 -6.36 -27.49 28.71
CA VAL A 49 -6.03 -27.15 27.33
C VAL A 49 -5.35 -25.79 27.35
N SER A 50 -4.03 -25.80 27.17
CA SER A 50 -3.28 -24.60 26.80
C SER A 50 -3.95 -23.95 25.60
N SER A 51 -4.39 -22.71 25.78
CA SER A 51 -4.77 -21.82 24.70
C SER A 51 -3.51 -21.44 23.93
N SER A 52 -3.06 -22.35 23.08
CA SER A 52 -2.15 -22.03 21.98
C SER A 52 -3.05 -21.54 20.86
N GLY A 53 -3.26 -20.22 20.78
CA GLY A 53 -3.84 -19.62 19.59
C GLY A 53 -3.01 -20.03 18.38
N ASP A 54 -3.68 -20.35 17.27
CA ASP A 54 -3.08 -20.67 15.97
C ASP A 54 -2.28 -19.48 15.40
N THR A 55 -1.20 -19.09 16.06
CA THR A 55 -0.16 -18.30 15.43
C THR A 55 0.56 -19.22 14.47
N PRO A 56 0.61 -18.92 13.16
CA PRO A 56 1.49 -19.65 12.26
C PRO A 56 2.88 -19.66 12.90
N ASP A 57 3.41 -20.86 13.18
CA ASP A 57 4.79 -21.00 13.60
C ASP A 57 5.65 -20.62 12.39
N LEU A 58 5.96 -19.33 12.28
CA LEU A 58 6.85 -18.76 11.27
C LEU A 58 8.33 -19.14 11.55
N GLY A 59 8.56 -20.11 12.45
CA GLY A 59 9.83 -20.71 12.77
C GLY A 59 10.73 -20.89 11.54
N HIS A 60 11.98 -20.50 11.74
CA HIS A 60 13.10 -20.62 10.81
C HIS A 60 12.74 -20.46 9.31
N ILE A 61 12.36 -19.24 8.90
CA ILE A 61 12.25 -18.87 7.47
C ILE A 61 13.53 -19.28 6.77
N SER A 62 13.45 -20.32 5.93
CA SER A 62 14.61 -20.82 5.22
C SER A 62 15.10 -19.79 4.21
N SER A 63 16.41 -19.71 4.00
CA SER A 63 17.01 -18.79 3.02
C SER A 63 16.41 -18.98 1.61
N SER A 64 15.94 -20.18 1.27
CA SER A 64 15.29 -20.47 -0.01
C SER A 64 13.96 -19.74 -0.20
N ILE A 65 13.24 -19.40 0.87
CA ILE A 65 12.02 -18.58 0.80
C ILE A 65 12.36 -17.16 0.36
N LEU A 66 13.49 -16.61 0.76
CA LEU A 66 13.90 -15.25 0.39
C LEU A 66 14.63 -15.20 -0.97
N SER A 67 15.41 -16.24 -1.27
CA SER A 67 16.32 -16.28 -2.43
C SER A 67 15.78 -17.05 -3.65
N GLY A 68 14.65 -17.76 -3.56
CA GLY A 68 14.13 -18.49 -4.71
C GLY A 68 13.51 -17.60 -5.81
N GLU A 69 13.31 -18.18 -6.99
CA GLU A 69 12.74 -17.49 -8.18
C GLU A 69 11.31 -16.95 -8.02
N SER A 70 10.87 -16.12 -8.97
CA SER A 70 9.48 -15.66 -9.05
C SER A 70 8.51 -16.83 -9.06
N ILE A 71 7.45 -16.75 -8.25
CA ILE A 71 6.39 -17.77 -8.21
C ILE A 71 5.35 -17.52 -9.31
N ALA A 72 5.03 -16.25 -9.58
CA ALA A 72 4.01 -15.90 -10.55
C ALA A 72 4.48 -16.15 -11.99
N PRO A 73 3.59 -16.56 -12.90
CA PRO A 73 3.88 -16.62 -14.33
C PRO A 73 3.94 -15.22 -14.94
N LYS A 74 4.32 -15.14 -16.23
CA LYS A 74 4.35 -13.89 -16.99
C LYS A 74 2.94 -13.27 -17.08
N LEU A 75 2.85 -11.95 -16.90
CA LEU A 75 1.60 -11.20 -17.04
C LEU A 75 1.55 -10.52 -18.41
N GLU A 76 0.75 -11.08 -19.33
CA GLU A 76 0.69 -10.66 -20.73
C GLU A 76 -0.17 -9.41 -20.97
N ASN A 77 -1.24 -9.20 -20.19
CA ASN A 77 -2.13 -8.05 -20.38
C ASN A 77 -1.43 -6.74 -19.96
N ALA A 78 -1.12 -5.89 -20.93
CA ALA A 78 -0.38 -4.64 -20.71
C ALA A 78 -1.12 -3.63 -19.81
N THR A 79 -2.44 -3.50 -19.95
CA THR A 79 -3.25 -2.58 -19.15
C THR A 79 -3.28 -3.02 -17.68
N ALA A 80 -3.60 -4.29 -17.44
CA ALA A 80 -3.62 -4.87 -16.10
C ALA A 80 -2.23 -4.81 -15.44
N LYS A 81 -1.17 -5.06 -16.20
CA LYS A 81 0.23 -4.93 -15.75
C LYS A 81 0.55 -3.50 -15.32
N ALA A 82 0.09 -2.49 -16.08
CA ALA A 82 0.33 -1.09 -15.75
C ALA A 82 -0.47 -0.64 -14.52
N GLU A 83 -1.73 -1.08 -14.39
CA GLU A 83 -2.58 -0.83 -13.22
C GLU A 83 -1.99 -1.44 -11.95
N LEU A 84 -1.63 -2.72 -12.01
CA LEU A 84 -0.95 -3.42 -10.92
C LEU A 84 0.34 -2.71 -10.52
N GLY A 85 1.15 -2.29 -11.51
CA GLY A 85 2.38 -1.55 -11.27
C GLY A 85 2.14 -0.24 -10.52
N ARG A 86 1.18 0.59 -10.94
CA ARG A 86 0.85 1.86 -10.26
C ARG A 86 0.38 1.63 -8.83
N ALA A 87 -0.53 0.69 -8.63
CA ALA A 87 -1.05 0.36 -7.29
C ALA A 87 0.08 -0.16 -6.37
N SER A 88 0.94 -1.02 -6.91
CA SER A 88 2.04 -1.61 -6.16
C SER A 88 3.10 -0.56 -5.78
N TRP A 89 3.46 0.34 -6.70
CA TRP A 89 4.37 1.44 -6.38
C TRP A 89 3.77 2.40 -5.34
N LYS A 90 2.45 2.66 -5.39
CA LYS A 90 1.80 3.46 -4.34
C LYS A 90 1.94 2.81 -2.97
N LEU A 91 1.65 1.51 -2.84
CA LEU A 91 1.85 0.78 -1.59
C LEU A 91 3.31 0.82 -1.15
N PHE A 92 4.22 0.46 -2.04
CA PHE A 92 5.65 0.33 -1.76
C PHE A 92 6.26 1.64 -1.25
N HIS A 93 6.01 2.75 -1.94
CA HIS A 93 6.51 4.06 -1.50
C HIS A 93 5.83 4.55 -0.22
N THR A 94 4.54 4.27 -0.03
CA THR A 94 3.84 4.65 1.20
C THR A 94 4.40 3.90 2.41
N MET A 95 4.74 2.61 2.27
CA MET A 95 5.41 1.85 3.34
C MET A 95 6.76 2.47 3.72
N MET A 96 7.55 2.91 2.73
CA MET A 96 8.86 3.50 2.96
C MET A 96 8.74 4.87 3.63
N ALA A 97 7.76 5.68 3.20
CA ALA A 97 7.46 6.97 3.81
C ALA A 97 6.96 6.85 5.27
N ARG A 98 6.35 5.72 5.63
CA ARG A 98 5.87 5.42 6.99
C ARG A 98 6.90 4.72 7.87
N PHE A 99 8.03 4.30 7.30
CA PHE A 99 9.09 3.64 8.06
C PHE A 99 9.68 4.58 9.13
N PRO A 100 10.22 4.08 10.26
CA PRO A 100 10.84 4.93 11.28
C PRO A 100 12.12 5.61 10.80
N GLU A 101 12.38 6.83 11.26
CA GLU A 101 13.68 7.48 11.00
C GLU A 101 14.82 6.78 11.76
N LYS A 102 14.51 6.20 12.93
CA LYS A 102 15.45 5.43 13.76
C LYS A 102 14.85 4.03 14.01
N PRO A 103 14.91 3.12 13.03
CA PRO A 103 14.33 1.78 13.15
C PRO A 103 15.12 0.91 14.13
N THR A 104 14.44 -0.02 14.79
CA THR A 104 15.11 -1.09 15.52
C THR A 104 15.76 -2.09 14.54
N PRO A 105 16.64 -2.98 15.01
CA PRO A 105 17.14 -4.09 14.19
C PRO A 105 16.00 -4.95 13.61
N ASP A 106 14.95 -5.17 14.39
CA ASP A 106 13.79 -5.97 13.98
C ASP A 106 12.95 -5.25 12.92
N ASP A 107 12.71 -3.93 13.05
CA ASP A 107 12.03 -3.14 12.02
C ASP A 107 12.80 -3.18 10.69
N SER A 108 14.13 -3.04 10.77
CA SER A 108 15.02 -3.10 9.60
C SER A 108 14.98 -4.48 8.93
N LEU A 109 15.00 -5.55 9.73
CA LEU A 109 14.91 -6.91 9.23
C LEU A 109 13.52 -7.20 8.63
N ALA A 110 12.46 -6.72 9.25
CA ALA A 110 11.09 -6.84 8.77
C ALA A 110 10.94 -6.16 7.40
N LEU A 111 11.44 -4.93 7.23
CA LEU A 111 11.38 -4.23 5.94
C LEU A 111 12.22 -4.95 4.86
N LYS A 112 13.44 -5.39 5.18
CA LYS A 112 14.27 -6.18 4.25
C LYS A 112 13.55 -7.45 3.80
N THR A 113 12.94 -8.16 4.76
CA THR A 113 12.19 -9.40 4.50
C THR A 113 10.97 -9.14 3.64
N TYR A 114 10.19 -8.10 3.96
CA TYR A 114 9.06 -7.65 3.15
C TYR A 114 9.48 -7.39 1.70
N ILE A 115 10.60 -6.69 1.45
CA ILE A 115 11.05 -6.38 0.08
C ILE A 115 11.43 -7.65 -0.69
N GLN A 116 12.10 -8.61 -0.05
CA GLN A 116 12.44 -9.89 -0.68
C GLN A 116 11.19 -10.69 -1.03
N LEU A 117 10.23 -10.77 -0.10
CA LEU A 117 8.97 -11.48 -0.30
C LEU A 117 8.10 -10.78 -1.35
N PHE A 118 8.03 -9.45 -1.34
CA PHE A 118 7.36 -8.64 -2.35
C PHE A 118 7.89 -8.99 -3.74
N ALA A 119 9.22 -9.04 -3.91
CA ALA A 119 9.85 -9.38 -5.18
C ALA A 119 9.58 -10.83 -5.63
N ARG A 120 9.46 -11.77 -4.68
CA ARG A 120 9.17 -13.19 -4.98
C ARG A 120 7.71 -13.45 -5.33
N LEU A 121 6.80 -12.76 -4.64
CA LEU A 121 5.35 -12.94 -4.72
C LEU A 121 4.67 -11.99 -5.73
N TYR A 122 5.40 -11.06 -6.34
CA TYR A 122 4.83 -10.06 -7.21
C TYR A 122 4.03 -10.70 -8.38
N PRO A 123 2.75 -10.34 -8.61
CA PRO A 123 1.86 -11.06 -9.55
C PRO A 123 2.19 -10.94 -11.04
N CYS A 124 3.32 -10.36 -11.40
CA CYS A 124 3.85 -10.27 -12.76
C CYS A 124 5.23 -10.94 -12.77
N GLY A 125 5.32 -12.18 -13.25
CA GLY A 125 6.54 -12.99 -13.14
C GLY A 125 7.77 -12.39 -13.82
N ASP A 126 7.62 -11.81 -15.01
CA ASP A 126 8.72 -11.14 -15.68
C ASP A 126 9.13 -9.83 -15.00
N CYS A 127 8.18 -9.12 -14.38
CA CYS A 127 8.47 -7.97 -13.53
C CYS A 127 9.24 -8.40 -12.26
N ALA A 128 8.78 -9.47 -11.61
CA ALA A 128 9.34 -10.05 -10.39
C ALA A 128 10.80 -10.48 -10.61
N SER A 129 11.05 -11.32 -11.63
CA SER A 129 12.39 -11.75 -12.00
C SER A 129 13.31 -10.59 -12.34
N HIS A 130 12.80 -9.54 -12.99
CA HIS A 130 13.59 -8.32 -13.22
C HIS A 130 13.91 -7.57 -11.92
N PHE A 131 12.92 -7.35 -11.05
CA PHE A 131 13.11 -6.64 -9.80
C PHE A 131 14.07 -7.39 -8.86
N ARG A 132 14.03 -8.72 -8.83
CA ARG A 132 15.00 -9.55 -8.09
C ARG A 132 16.44 -9.33 -8.55
N LYS A 133 16.68 -9.16 -9.85
CA LYS A 133 18.01 -8.79 -10.38
C LYS A 133 18.44 -7.40 -9.92
N LEU A 134 17.49 -6.44 -9.85
CA LEU A 134 17.77 -5.12 -9.27
C LEU A 134 18.12 -5.22 -7.79
N LEU A 135 17.41 -6.04 -7.00
CA LEU A 135 17.72 -6.24 -5.58
C LEU A 135 19.12 -6.83 -5.35
N ALA A 136 19.57 -7.74 -6.23
CA ALA A 136 20.92 -8.30 -6.15
C ALA A 136 22.00 -7.25 -6.44
N LYS A 137 21.73 -6.30 -7.35
CA LYS A 137 22.65 -5.22 -7.72
C LYS A 137 22.62 -4.05 -6.73
N TYR A 138 21.45 -3.73 -6.21
CA TYR A 138 21.16 -2.57 -5.38
C TYR A 138 20.39 -3.01 -4.13
N PRO A 139 21.08 -3.55 -3.10
CA PRO A 139 20.42 -4.10 -1.93
C PRO A 139 19.61 -3.04 -1.16
N PRO A 140 18.49 -3.43 -0.53
CA PRO A 140 17.63 -2.51 0.22
C PRO A 140 18.36 -1.74 1.32
N GLN A 141 18.16 -0.42 1.35
CA GLN A 141 18.65 0.44 2.42
C GLN A 141 17.52 0.67 3.42
N THR A 142 17.68 0.18 4.65
CA THR A 142 16.63 0.22 5.69
C THR A 142 17.13 0.82 7.00
N SER A 143 18.17 1.66 6.94
CA SER A 143 18.75 2.30 8.13
C SER A 143 17.92 3.46 8.67
N SER A 144 17.05 4.06 7.84
CA SER A 144 16.08 5.09 8.21
C SER A 144 14.97 5.19 7.16
N ARG A 145 13.91 5.95 7.46
CA ARG A 145 12.87 6.33 6.50
C ARG A 145 13.46 6.96 5.25
N ASN A 146 14.35 7.95 5.42
CA ASN A 146 14.98 8.65 4.30
C ASN A 146 15.82 7.70 3.43
N ALA A 147 16.57 6.78 4.05
CA ALA A 147 17.34 5.78 3.33
C ALA A 147 16.42 4.83 2.53
N ALA A 148 15.31 4.36 3.14
CA ALA A 148 14.35 3.47 2.51
C ALA A 148 13.60 4.14 1.35
N ALA A 149 13.10 5.36 1.55
CA ALA A 149 12.39 6.13 0.53
C ALA A 149 13.31 6.53 -0.63
N GLY A 150 14.52 6.99 -0.33
CA GLY A 150 15.53 7.32 -1.35
C GLY A 150 15.92 6.09 -2.19
N TRP A 151 16.17 4.96 -1.54
CA TRP A 151 16.45 3.70 -2.24
C TRP A 151 15.26 3.24 -3.10
N ALA A 152 14.03 3.31 -2.58
CA ALA A 152 12.83 2.94 -3.32
C ALA A 152 12.64 3.83 -4.57
N CYS A 153 12.92 5.13 -4.46
CA CYS A 153 12.88 6.05 -5.60
C CYS A 153 13.93 5.69 -6.65
N PHE A 154 15.17 5.45 -6.22
CA PHE A 154 16.25 5.04 -7.10
C PHE A 154 15.92 3.77 -7.90
N VAL A 155 15.46 2.70 -7.24
CA VAL A 155 15.11 1.46 -7.95
C VAL A 155 13.86 1.60 -8.83
N HIS A 156 12.93 2.47 -8.47
CA HIS A 156 11.80 2.81 -9.34
C HIS A 156 12.29 3.52 -10.62
N ASN A 157 13.28 4.41 -10.50
CA ASN A 157 13.92 5.03 -11.65
C ASN A 157 14.70 4.04 -12.52
N GLU A 158 15.34 3.02 -11.96
CA GLU A 158 15.94 1.94 -12.78
C GLU A 158 14.88 1.21 -13.62
N VAL A 159 13.67 1.01 -13.08
CA VAL A 159 12.52 0.49 -13.84
C VAL A 159 12.04 1.49 -14.89
N ASN A 160 11.97 2.79 -14.57
CA ASN A 160 11.61 3.84 -15.53
C ASN A 160 12.60 3.89 -16.71
N THR A 161 13.90 3.84 -16.45
CA THR A 161 14.95 3.76 -17.47
C THR A 161 14.73 2.57 -18.40
N ARG A 162 14.51 1.37 -17.84
CA ARG A 162 14.20 0.17 -18.64
C ARG A 162 12.95 0.35 -19.50
N LEU A 163 11.92 0.99 -18.96
CA LEU A 163 10.65 1.24 -19.65
C LEU A 163 10.66 2.51 -20.52
N LYS A 164 11.81 3.19 -20.63
CA LYS A 164 11.98 4.46 -21.35
C LYS A 164 10.99 5.55 -20.91
N LYS A 165 10.78 5.65 -19.59
CA LYS A 165 9.97 6.69 -18.93
C LYS A 165 10.88 7.79 -18.40
N GLU A 166 10.28 8.96 -18.14
CA GLU A 166 10.97 10.05 -17.46
C GLU A 166 11.42 9.63 -16.06
N LEU A 167 12.57 10.18 -15.63
CA LEU A 167 13.10 9.94 -14.29
C LEU A 167 12.40 10.87 -13.31
N PHE A 168 12.05 10.32 -12.15
CA PHE A 168 11.50 11.08 -11.05
C PHE A 168 12.64 11.72 -10.22
N ASP A 169 12.48 12.99 -9.87
CA ASP A 169 13.40 13.68 -8.96
C ASP A 169 13.19 13.20 -7.52
N CYS A 170 14.08 12.36 -7.02
CA CYS A 170 13.96 11.77 -5.69
C CYS A 170 13.97 12.79 -4.54
N ASN A 171 14.42 14.03 -4.76
CA ASN A 171 14.31 15.08 -3.74
C ASN A 171 12.86 15.48 -3.46
N LYS A 172 11.92 15.15 -4.36
CA LYS A 172 10.49 15.43 -4.24
C LYS A 172 9.68 14.25 -3.70
N ILE A 173 10.34 13.17 -3.29
CA ILE A 173 9.65 11.92 -2.91
C ILE A 173 8.80 12.09 -1.65
N GLY A 174 9.26 12.90 -0.68
CA GLY A 174 8.55 13.17 0.57
C GLY A 174 7.21 13.88 0.35
N ASP A 175 7.17 14.84 -0.58
CA ASP A 175 5.95 15.57 -0.92
C ASP A 175 5.00 14.74 -1.79
N PHE A 176 5.56 13.96 -2.73
CA PHE A 176 4.77 13.18 -3.68
C PHE A 176 4.07 11.97 -3.04
N TYR A 177 4.76 11.27 -2.15
CA TYR A 177 4.19 10.22 -1.32
C TYR A 177 3.96 10.73 0.09
N ASP A 178 3.01 11.66 0.22
CA ASP A 178 2.47 12.05 1.52
C ASP A 178 2.10 10.80 2.31
N CYS A 179 2.70 10.68 3.49
CA CYS A 179 2.51 9.56 4.39
C CYS A 179 1.11 9.56 5.04
N GLY A 180 0.33 10.63 4.86
CA GLY A 180 -1.00 10.77 5.45
C GLY A 180 -0.96 10.90 6.98
N CYS A 181 0.19 11.32 7.52
CA CYS A 181 0.46 11.34 8.95
C CYS A 181 -0.21 12.50 9.72
N GLY A 182 -0.98 13.36 9.03
CA GLY A 182 -1.52 14.59 9.58
C GLY A 182 -0.44 15.67 9.80
N ASP A 183 -0.87 16.90 10.10
CA ASP A 183 0.03 18.07 10.15
C ASP A 183 0.89 18.15 11.42
N GLU A 184 0.61 17.34 12.45
CA GLU A 184 1.35 17.32 13.73
C GLU A 184 2.82 16.89 13.58
N ASP A 185 3.13 16.05 12.58
CA ASP A 185 4.49 15.55 12.35
C ASP A 185 5.36 16.51 11.51
N LYS A 186 4.75 17.41 10.72
CA LYS A 186 5.48 18.44 9.95
C LYS A 186 6.19 19.45 10.88
N LYS A 187 5.58 19.76 12.03
CA LYS A 187 6.19 20.66 13.05
C LYS A 187 7.44 20.08 13.71
N LYS A 188 7.57 18.76 13.80
CA LYS A 188 8.76 18.11 14.40
C LYS A 188 9.97 18.12 13.46
N THR A 189 9.76 18.24 12.16
CA THR A 189 10.86 18.28 11.17
C THR A 189 11.47 19.68 11.06
N GLU A 190 10.69 20.74 11.35
CA GLU A 190 11.16 22.13 11.30
C GLU A 190 11.81 22.61 12.62
N GLY A 191 11.56 21.93 13.75
CA GLY A 191 12.04 22.35 15.09
C GLY A 191 13.49 21.99 15.44
N GLY A 192 14.25 21.39 14.52
CA GLY A 192 15.63 20.91 14.76
C GLY A 192 16.74 21.87 14.33
N GLY A 193 16.42 23.08 13.87
CA GLY A 193 17.39 24.11 13.51
C GLY A 193 17.75 24.97 14.70
N ASP A 194 18.96 24.80 15.23
CA ASP A 194 19.62 25.70 16.17
C ASP A 194 19.45 27.17 15.72
N LYS A 195 18.74 27.98 16.52
CA LYS A 195 18.63 29.42 16.29
C LYS A 195 19.86 30.08 16.93
N PRO A 196 20.73 30.76 16.16
CA PRO A 196 21.71 31.63 16.79
C PRO A 196 20.95 32.79 17.44
N SER A 197 21.20 33.00 18.73
CA SER A 197 20.71 34.16 19.47
C SER A 197 21.31 35.42 18.86
N ALA A 198 20.51 36.19 18.12
CA ALA A 198 20.83 37.55 17.76
C ALA A 198 20.36 38.46 18.90
N GLU A 199 21.33 38.92 19.68
CA GLU A 199 21.20 39.91 20.74
C GLU A 199 20.73 41.25 20.14
N LEU A 200 19.61 41.76 20.65
CA LEU A 200 19.09 43.09 20.35
C LEU A 200 19.98 44.14 21.03
N ALA A 201 20.77 44.86 20.24
CA ALA A 201 21.33 46.15 20.66
C ALA A 201 20.19 47.17 20.81
N LYS A 202 20.03 47.70 22.02
CA LYS A 202 19.25 48.91 22.30
C LYS A 202 20.21 50.08 22.46
N ASP A 203 19.89 51.16 21.75
CA ASP A 203 20.06 52.59 22.04
C ASP A 203 21.39 53.10 22.65
N GLY A 204 22.06 53.98 21.89
CA GLY A 204 23.18 54.81 22.30
C GLY A 204 23.90 55.46 21.12
#